data_AF-C6WDI7-F1
#
_entry.id   AF-C6WDI7-F1
#
_cell.length_a   1.000
_cell.length_b   1.000
_cell.length_c   1.000
_cell.angle_alpha   90.00
_cell.angle_beta   90.00
_cell.angle_gamma   90.00
#
_symmetry.space_group_name_H-M   'P 1'
#
loop_
_entity.id
_entity.type
_entity.pdbx_description
1 polymer ?
#
loop_
_entity_poly.entity_id
_entity_poly.type
_entity_poly.pdbx_seq_one_letter_code
_entity_poly.pdbx_strand_id
1 'polypeptide(L)'
;MDLSPYISALRDDLTTAASAGDENTRRSAAVLAAALEPAARLAIMNALSDLAAEVTASLDGPVVEVRLDGRDVKVVVSGAGPAQEEREPEPQEAPRPMSGDATRITLRLLDELKSKAEQVAASQGMSLNTFVAQAVQGAVGGRRGFGGGGRREWHGGGDNRGQSSQSSSHSSSQSSTRVRGWVQG
;
A
#
# COMPACT_ATOMS: atom_id res chain seq x y z
N MET A 1 20.28 -21.93 4.79
CA MET A 1 20.47 -23.30 5.29
C MET A 1 21.11 -24.06 4.14
N ASP A 2 22.35 -24.48 4.35
CA ASP A 2 23.07 -25.21 3.32
C ASP A 2 22.61 -26.67 3.31
N LEU A 3 22.20 -27.16 2.14
CA LEU A 3 21.79 -28.55 1.94
C LEU A 3 22.96 -29.50 1.64
N SER A 4 24.15 -28.96 1.34
CA SER A 4 25.34 -29.73 0.98
C SER A 4 25.71 -30.82 2.00
N PRO A 5 25.70 -30.61 3.34
CA PRO A 5 26.03 -31.66 4.29
C PRO A 5 25.01 -32.81 4.29
N TYR A 6 23.71 -32.53 4.14
CA TYR A 6 22.66 -33.54 4.10
C TYR A 6 22.75 -34.40 2.83
N ILE A 7 23.06 -33.78 1.70
CA ILE A 7 23.25 -34.48 0.43
C ILE A 7 24.54 -35.31 0.46
N SER A 8 25.61 -34.79 1.08
CA SER A 8 26.86 -35.56 1.25
C SER A 8 26.62 -36.81 2.09
N ALA A 9 25.91 -36.69 3.21
CA ALA A 9 25.56 -37.83 4.06
C ALA A 9 24.79 -38.91 3.27
N LEU A 10 23.80 -38.52 2.45
CA LEU A 10 23.07 -39.46 1.60
C LEU A 10 23.97 -40.19 0.59
N ARG A 11 24.97 -39.51 0.03
CA ARG A 11 25.94 -40.11 -0.90
C ARG A 11 26.86 -41.10 -0.19
N ASP A 12 27.31 -40.75 1.01
CA ASP A 12 28.17 -41.59 1.84
C ASP A 12 27.41 -42.84 2.32
N ASP A 13 26.15 -42.69 2.73
CA ASP A 13 25.26 -43.78 3.12
C ASP A 13 25.01 -44.74 1.96
N LEU A 14 24.74 -44.21 0.75
CA LEU A 14 24.57 -45.03 -0.45
C LEU A 14 25.83 -45.84 -0.78
N THR A 15 27.00 -45.21 -0.68
CA THR A 15 28.29 -45.86 -0.92
C THR A 15 28.58 -46.93 0.13
N THR A 16 28.28 -46.63 1.40
CA THR A 16 28.42 -47.54 2.53
C THR A 16 27.51 -48.75 2.36
N ALA A 17 26.25 -48.56 2.00
CA ALA A 17 25.31 -49.65 1.76
C ALA A 17 25.75 -50.56 0.60
N ALA A 18 26.29 -49.97 -0.48
CA ALA A 18 26.78 -50.72 -1.62
C ALA A 18 28.09 -51.49 -1.35
N SER A 19 28.82 -51.15 -0.29
CA SER A 19 30.12 -51.78 0.03
C SER A 19 30.03 -53.28 0.30
N ALA A 20 28.88 -53.75 0.78
CA ALA A 20 28.58 -55.16 1.03
C ALA A 20 28.25 -55.95 -0.25
N GLY A 21 28.06 -55.26 -1.39
CA GLY A 21 27.74 -55.86 -2.68
C GLY A 21 28.98 -56.26 -3.49
N ASP A 22 28.74 -56.71 -4.71
CA ASP A 22 29.79 -56.99 -5.69
C ASP A 22 30.36 -55.70 -6.32
N GLU A 23 31.39 -55.87 -7.16
CA GLU A 23 32.07 -54.74 -7.81
C GLU A 23 31.15 -53.92 -8.72
N ASN A 24 30.23 -54.59 -9.43
CA ASN A 24 29.26 -53.90 -10.28
C ASN A 24 28.28 -53.04 -9.46
N THR A 25 27.86 -53.54 -8.30
CA THR A 25 27.00 -52.83 -7.36
C THR A 25 27.69 -51.59 -6.82
N ARG A 26 28.95 -51.72 -6.35
CA ARG A 26 29.75 -50.58 -5.89
C ARG A 26 29.96 -49.54 -6.97
N ARG A 27 30.28 -49.96 -8.20
CA ARG A 27 30.48 -49.06 -9.34
C ARG A 27 29.19 -48.31 -9.70
N SER A 28 28.06 -49.00 -9.70
CA SER A 28 26.75 -48.40 -9.97
C SER A 28 26.37 -47.40 -8.89
N ALA A 29 26.58 -47.74 -7.62
CA ALA A 29 26.31 -46.86 -6.49
C ALA A 29 27.16 -45.58 -6.54
N ALA A 30 28.45 -45.68 -6.89
CA ALA A 30 29.32 -44.50 -7.03
C ALA A 30 28.83 -43.54 -8.13
N VAL A 31 28.39 -44.08 -9.28
CA VAL A 31 27.83 -43.27 -10.38
C VAL A 31 26.51 -42.62 -9.96
N LEU A 32 25.61 -43.37 -9.32
CA LEU A 32 24.33 -42.85 -8.83
C LEU A 32 24.54 -41.78 -7.76
N ALA A 33 25.43 -42.00 -6.79
CA ALA A 33 25.77 -41.03 -5.76
C ALA A 33 26.25 -39.70 -6.37
N ALA A 34 27.06 -39.77 -7.44
CA ALA A 34 27.53 -38.58 -8.15
C ALA A 34 26.41 -37.86 -8.92
N ALA A 35 25.45 -38.59 -9.49
CA ALA A 35 24.35 -38.02 -10.27
C ALA A 35 23.14 -37.56 -9.43
N LEU A 36 23.04 -38.00 -8.18
CA LEU A 36 21.87 -37.78 -7.32
C LEU A 36 21.74 -36.33 -6.81
N GLU A 37 22.84 -35.59 -6.73
CA GLU A 37 22.87 -34.29 -6.04
C GLU A 37 21.83 -33.26 -6.56
N PRO A 38 21.67 -33.02 -7.88
CA PRO A 38 20.65 -32.09 -8.37
C PRO A 38 19.22 -32.55 -8.08
N ALA A 39 18.95 -33.85 -8.23
CA ALA A 39 17.63 -34.44 -8.03
C ALA A 39 17.22 -34.43 -6.55
N ALA A 40 18.14 -34.81 -5.65
CA ALA A 40 17.91 -34.78 -4.21
C ALA A 40 17.66 -33.36 -3.71
N ARG A 41 18.43 -32.38 -4.20
CA ARG A 41 18.24 -30.97 -3.86
C ARG A 41 16.84 -30.49 -4.25
N LEU A 42 16.40 -30.78 -5.47
CA LEU A 42 15.07 -30.40 -5.94
C LEU A 42 13.97 -31.06 -5.11
N ALA A 43 14.10 -32.36 -4.81
CA ALA A 43 13.14 -33.09 -4.00
C ALA A 43 13.00 -32.50 -2.59
N ILE A 44 14.12 -32.18 -1.93
CA ILE A 44 14.13 -31.53 -0.61
C ILE A 44 13.47 -30.15 -0.68
N MET A 45 13.76 -29.35 -1.72
CA MET A 45 13.14 -28.04 -1.90
C MET A 45 11.62 -28.12 -2.06
N ASN A 46 11.12 -29.07 -2.84
CA ASN A 46 9.68 -29.30 -2.99
C ASN A 46 9.06 -29.69 -1.65
N ALA A 47 9.65 -30.64 -0.93
CA ALA A 47 9.15 -31.07 0.38
C ALA A 47 9.12 -29.93 1.41
N LEU A 48 10.14 -29.08 1.44
CA LEU A 48 10.17 -27.90 2.31
C LEU A 48 9.13 -26.84 1.90
N SER A 49 8.85 -26.71 0.61
CA SER A 49 7.84 -25.78 0.10
C SER A 49 6.43 -26.25 0.47
N ASP A 50 6.16 -27.55 0.32
CA ASP A 50 4.89 -28.16 0.73
C ASP A 50 4.68 -28.02 2.25
N LEU A 51 5.72 -28.29 3.05
CA LEU A 51 5.70 -28.10 4.50
C LEU A 51 5.40 -26.63 4.87
N ALA A 52 6.01 -25.68 4.17
CA ALA A 52 5.77 -24.26 4.44
C ALA A 52 4.34 -23.83 4.09
N ALA A 53 3.74 -24.41 3.05
CA ALA A 53 2.33 -24.20 2.72
C ALA A 53 1.40 -24.77 3.81
N GLU A 54 1.69 -25.97 4.33
CA GLU A 54 0.94 -26.58 5.43
C GLU A 54 1.06 -25.78 6.73
N VAL A 55 2.26 -25.30 7.05
CA VAL A 55 2.49 -24.41 8.21
C VAL A 55 1.73 -23.10 8.04
N THR A 56 1.78 -22.48 6.86
CA THR A 56 1.03 -21.25 6.57
C THR A 56 -0.47 -21.46 6.72
N ALA A 57 -1.02 -22.57 6.23
CA ALA A 57 -2.44 -22.90 6.38
C ALA A 57 -2.86 -23.13 7.85
N SER A 58 -1.89 -23.46 8.71
CA SER A 58 -2.10 -23.67 10.14
C SER A 58 -1.93 -22.40 10.98
N LEU A 59 -1.51 -21.29 10.36
CA LEU A 59 -1.24 -20.02 11.03
C LEU A 59 -2.25 -18.95 10.59
N ASP A 60 -2.85 -18.25 11.57
CA ASP A 60 -3.71 -17.11 11.30
C ASP A 60 -2.88 -15.82 11.17
N GLY A 61 -2.54 -15.45 9.93
CA GLY A 61 -1.86 -14.20 9.59
C GLY A 61 -0.42 -14.37 9.08
N PRO A 62 0.51 -14.96 9.87
CA PRO A 62 1.87 -15.15 9.41
C PRO A 62 1.95 -16.13 8.23
N VAL A 63 2.59 -15.70 7.15
CA VAL A 63 2.85 -16.51 5.95
C VAL A 63 4.29 -16.97 5.98
N VAL A 64 4.51 -18.28 5.81
CA VAL A 64 5.84 -18.90 5.76
C VAL A 64 6.14 -19.34 4.33
N GLU A 65 7.22 -18.82 3.76
CA GLU A 65 7.72 -19.17 2.45
C GLU A 65 9.15 -19.73 2.52
N VAL A 66 9.48 -20.60 1.58
CA VAL A 66 10.84 -21.14 1.41
C VAL A 66 11.39 -20.68 0.07
N ARG A 67 12.57 -20.07 0.08
CA ARG A 67 13.24 -19.53 -1.11
C ARG A 67 14.67 -20.05 -1.23
N LEU A 68 15.15 -20.10 -2.46
CA LEU A 68 16.54 -20.39 -2.75
C LEU A 68 17.34 -19.08 -2.86
N ASP A 69 18.46 -19.02 -2.16
CA ASP A 69 19.45 -17.96 -2.23
C ASP A 69 20.81 -18.61 -2.57
N GLY A 70 21.12 -18.68 -3.87
CA GLY A 70 22.26 -19.45 -4.36
C GLY A 70 22.13 -20.94 -4.03
N ARG A 71 22.97 -21.43 -3.10
CA ARG A 71 22.95 -22.83 -2.62
C ARG A 71 22.20 -23.01 -1.30
N ASP A 72 21.83 -21.89 -0.68
CA ASP A 72 21.19 -21.85 0.62
C ASP A 72 19.67 -21.80 0.49
N VAL A 73 19.01 -22.49 1.41
CA VAL A 73 17.56 -22.38 1.62
C VAL A 73 17.30 -21.31 2.68
N LYS A 74 16.39 -20.37 2.38
CA LYS A 74 15.97 -19.31 3.29
C LYS A 74 14.49 -19.46 3.58
N VAL A 75 14.13 -19.45 4.86
CA VAL A 75 12.74 -19.35 5.29
C VAL A 75 12.43 -17.88 5.49
N VAL A 76 11.37 -17.40 4.85
CA VAL A 76 10.87 -16.03 4.97
C VAL A 76 9.52 -16.11 5.67
N VAL A 77 9.36 -15.32 6.73
CA VAL A 77 8.09 -15.21 7.44
C VAL A 77 7.59 -13.78 7.28
N SER A 78 6.43 -13.64 6.67
CA SER A 78 5.70 -12.38 6.48
C SER A 78 4.50 -12.34 7.42
N GLY A 79 3.96 -11.16 7.74
CA GLY A 79 2.75 -11.05 8.57
C GLY A 79 2.92 -11.34 10.08
N ALA A 80 4.14 -11.57 10.56
CA ALA A 80 4.45 -11.81 11.98
C ALA A 80 4.59 -10.54 12.85
N GLY A 81 4.27 -9.36 12.32
CA GLY A 81 4.14 -8.13 13.11
C GLY A 81 2.76 -8.05 13.79
N PRO A 82 2.54 -7.15 14.78
CA PRO A 82 1.19 -6.90 15.28
C PRO A 82 0.33 -6.64 14.06
N ALA A 83 -0.75 -7.40 13.91
CA ALA A 83 -1.62 -7.37 12.74
C ALA A 83 -1.87 -5.91 12.36
N GLN A 84 -1.12 -5.41 11.38
CA GLN A 84 -1.67 -4.46 10.46
C GLN A 84 -2.67 -5.34 9.73
N GLU A 85 -3.88 -5.34 10.28
CA GLU A 85 -5.08 -5.60 9.52
C GLU A 85 -4.77 -5.15 8.09
N GLU A 86 -4.98 -6.04 7.13
CA GLU A 86 -5.39 -5.61 5.80
C GLU A 86 -6.71 -4.83 5.99
N ARG A 87 -6.60 -3.66 6.59
CA ARG A 87 -7.57 -2.59 6.49
C ARG A 87 -7.45 -2.21 5.04
N GLU A 88 -8.45 -2.62 4.27
CA GLU A 88 -9.03 -1.77 3.25
C GLU A 88 -8.79 -0.31 3.65
N PRO A 89 -8.14 0.53 2.82
CA PRO A 89 -7.43 1.71 3.28
C PRO A 89 -8.41 2.70 3.92
N GLU A 90 -8.62 2.56 5.23
CA GLU A 90 -9.23 3.58 6.03
C GLU A 90 -8.24 4.74 6.07
N PRO A 91 -8.70 5.98 5.85
CA PRO A 91 -7.82 7.14 5.81
C PRO A 91 -7.04 7.25 7.13
N GLN A 92 -5.74 7.01 7.08
CA GLN A 92 -4.84 7.31 8.18
C GLN A 92 -4.88 8.83 8.41
N GLU A 93 -5.46 9.27 9.52
CA GLU A 93 -5.28 10.64 10.02
C GLU A 93 -3.80 10.85 10.31
N ALA A 94 -3.14 11.60 9.43
CA ALA A 94 -1.78 12.06 9.63
C ALA A 94 -1.71 12.98 10.87
N PRO A 95 -0.57 13.01 11.60
CA PRO A 95 -0.38 13.95 12.69
C PRO A 95 -0.52 15.37 12.14
N ARG A 96 -1.52 16.12 12.64
CA ARG A 96 -1.84 17.48 12.20
C ARG A 96 -0.58 18.36 12.24
N PRO A 97 -0.03 18.80 11.08
CA PRO A 97 0.91 19.90 11.10
C PRO A 97 0.14 21.17 11.48
N MET A 98 0.69 21.96 12.42
CA MET A 98 0.23 23.32 12.71
C MET A 98 0.48 24.21 11.48
N SER A 99 -0.43 24.15 10.50
CA SER A 99 -0.68 25.15 9.46
C SER A 99 -1.79 24.62 8.58
N GLY A 100 -2.97 25.25 8.68
CA GLY A 100 -4.16 25.11 7.83
C GLY A 100 -4.41 23.74 7.17
N ASP A 101 -5.42 23.02 7.64
CA ASP A 101 -5.84 21.68 7.15
C ASP A 101 -5.57 21.45 5.65
N ALA A 102 -4.43 20.81 5.36
CA ALA A 102 -4.03 20.45 4.00
C ALA A 102 -4.51 19.02 3.72
N THR A 103 -5.49 18.87 2.83
CA THR A 103 -5.97 17.55 2.38
C THR A 103 -5.00 16.96 1.37
N ARG A 104 -4.49 15.74 1.65
CA ARG A 104 -3.60 15.01 0.75
C ARG A 104 -4.38 14.35 -0.39
N ILE A 105 -3.90 14.49 -1.63
CA ILE A 105 -4.50 13.92 -2.84
C ILE A 105 -3.43 13.19 -3.66
N THR A 106 -3.73 12.00 -4.18
CA THR A 106 -2.88 11.29 -5.14
C THR A 106 -3.34 11.59 -6.56
N LEU A 107 -2.48 12.20 -7.38
CA LEU A 107 -2.76 12.60 -8.77
C LEU A 107 -1.96 11.74 -9.75
N ARG A 108 -2.62 11.21 -10.79
CA ARG A 108 -1.96 10.55 -11.93
C ARG A 108 -1.92 11.53 -13.10
N LEU A 109 -0.72 11.87 -13.56
CA LEU A 109 -0.52 12.73 -14.72
C LEU A 109 0.14 11.93 -15.86
N LEU A 110 -0.11 12.37 -17.09
CA LEU A 110 0.70 11.95 -18.24
C LEU A 110 2.13 12.47 -18.05
N ASP A 111 3.11 11.68 -18.50
CA ASP A 111 4.54 11.95 -18.29
C ASP A 111 4.98 13.31 -18.88
N GLU A 112 4.44 13.65 -20.06
CA GLU A 112 4.64 14.93 -20.74
C GLU A 112 4.15 16.14 -19.91
N LEU A 113 3.04 15.97 -19.17
CA LEU A 113 2.46 17.05 -18.35
C LEU A 113 3.25 17.25 -17.05
N LYS A 114 3.69 16.14 -16.44
CA LYS A 114 4.57 16.19 -15.26
C LYS A 114 5.89 16.89 -15.61
N SER A 115 6.53 16.49 -16.70
CA SER A 115 7.80 17.05 -17.16
C SER A 115 7.72 18.57 -17.41
N LYS A 116 6.65 19.03 -18.09
CA LYS A 116 6.42 20.47 -18.30
C LYS A 116 6.17 21.21 -16.98
N ALA A 117 5.40 20.63 -16.06
CA ALA A 117 5.12 21.25 -14.77
C ALA A 117 6.38 21.38 -13.90
N GLU A 118 7.27 20.37 -13.92
CA GLU A 118 8.55 20.41 -13.20
C GLU A 118 9.49 21.48 -13.78
N GLN A 119 9.57 21.61 -15.09
CA GLN A 119 10.39 22.66 -15.74
C GLN A 119 9.91 24.08 -15.38
N VAL A 120 8.59 24.30 -15.38
CA VAL A 120 8.00 25.60 -15.03
C VAL A 120 8.13 25.90 -13.54
N ALA A 121 8.01 24.89 -12.67
CA ALA A 121 8.24 25.05 -11.24
C ALA A 121 9.71 25.40 -10.94
N ALA A 122 10.65 24.70 -11.60
CA ALA A 122 12.09 24.93 -11.45
C ALA A 122 12.52 26.33 -11.93
N SER A 123 11.97 26.82 -13.05
CA SER A 123 12.28 28.17 -13.55
C SER A 123 11.78 29.29 -12.63
N GLN A 124 10.78 29.00 -11.79
CA GLN A 124 10.23 29.90 -10.78
C GLN A 124 10.80 29.66 -9.37
N GLY A 125 11.80 28.77 -9.24
CA GLY A 125 12.44 28.47 -7.96
C GLY A 125 11.50 27.86 -6.91
N MET A 126 10.42 27.20 -7.34
CA MET A 126 9.43 26.62 -6.44
C MET A 126 9.29 25.10 -6.64
N SER A 127 8.72 24.43 -5.64
CA SER A 127 8.43 23.00 -5.73
C SER A 127 7.26 22.73 -6.69
N LEU A 128 7.24 21.54 -7.30
CA LEU A 128 6.11 21.08 -8.10
C LEU A 128 4.79 21.14 -7.30
N ASN A 129 4.82 20.78 -6.01
CA ASN A 129 3.64 20.84 -5.15
C ASN A 129 3.12 22.27 -4.98
N THR A 130 4.01 23.25 -4.82
CA THR A 130 3.68 24.67 -4.73
C THR A 130 3.08 25.19 -6.03
N PHE A 131 3.70 24.84 -7.16
CA PHE A 131 3.23 25.21 -8.49
C PHE A 131 1.83 24.65 -8.78
N VAL A 132 1.60 23.36 -8.50
CA VAL A 132 0.30 22.70 -8.67
C VAL A 132 -0.75 23.32 -7.76
N ALA A 133 -0.42 23.61 -6.49
CA ALA A 133 -1.33 24.26 -5.57
C ALA A 133 -1.76 25.66 -6.08
N GLN A 134 -0.82 26.47 -6.56
CA GLN A 134 -1.12 27.79 -7.14
C GLN A 134 -1.94 27.69 -8.42
N ALA A 135 -1.65 26.74 -9.31
CA ALA A 135 -2.41 26.52 -10.53
C ALA A 135 -3.87 26.14 -10.23
N VAL A 136 -4.10 25.26 -9.26
CA VAL A 136 -5.45 24.88 -8.81
C VAL A 136 -6.15 26.06 -8.13
N GLN A 137 -5.46 26.80 -7.25
CA GLN A 137 -6.00 28.01 -6.63
C GLN A 137 -6.40 29.07 -7.66
N GLY A 138 -5.59 29.27 -8.71
CA GLY A 138 -5.89 30.19 -9.82
C GLY A 138 -7.09 29.73 -10.64
N ALA A 139 -7.18 28.43 -10.95
CA ALA A 139 -8.30 27.86 -11.70
C ALA A 139 -9.64 27.87 -10.94
N VAL A 140 -9.59 27.67 -9.62
CA VAL A 140 -10.78 27.69 -8.74
C VAL A 140 -11.17 29.12 -8.38
N GLY A 141 -10.19 29.99 -8.11
CA GLY A 141 -10.40 31.42 -7.82
C GLY A 141 -10.84 32.22 -9.05
N GLY A 142 -10.47 31.79 -10.26
CA GLY A 142 -10.81 32.45 -11.52
C GLY A 142 -12.27 32.34 -11.96
N ARG A 143 -13.12 31.62 -11.23
CA ARG A 143 -14.55 31.45 -11.55
C ARG A 143 -15.51 32.23 -10.64
N ARG A 144 -15.04 33.29 -9.99
CA ARG A 144 -15.88 34.33 -9.37
C ARG A 144 -15.29 35.72 -9.55
N GLY A 145 -15.88 36.45 -10.50
CA GLY A 145 -15.95 37.91 -10.45
C GLY A 145 -14.70 38.69 -10.83
N PHE A 146 -14.44 38.83 -12.13
CA PHE A 146 -13.97 40.12 -12.67
C PHE A 146 -15.15 41.11 -12.66
N GLY A 147 -15.69 41.37 -11.47
CA GLY A 147 -16.64 42.43 -11.19
C GLY A 147 -15.86 43.57 -10.57
N GLY A 148 -15.24 44.39 -11.41
CA GLY A 148 -14.62 45.64 -10.99
C GLY A 148 -15.69 46.57 -10.40
N GLY A 149 -15.90 46.48 -9.09
CA GLY A 149 -16.67 47.45 -8.32
C GLY A 149 -15.74 48.55 -7.82
N GLY A 150 -16.24 49.79 -7.81
CA GLY A 150 -15.62 50.83 -6.98
C GLY A 150 -15.82 52.29 -7.38
N ARG A 151 -17.06 52.76 -7.56
CA ARG A 151 -17.40 54.14 -7.13
C ARG A 151 -18.40 54.02 -5.99
N ARG A 152 -17.93 54.25 -4.76
CA ARG A 152 -18.79 54.65 -3.65
C ARG A 152 -18.26 55.92 -3.02
N GLU A 153 -19.17 56.87 -3.08
CA GLU A 153 -19.21 58.24 -2.65
C GLU A 153 -19.43 58.31 -1.12
N TRP A 154 -18.83 59.31 -0.50
CA TRP A 154 -18.77 59.50 0.94
C TRP A 154 -20.03 60.21 1.50
N HIS A 155 -20.44 59.71 2.66
CA HIS A 155 -21.40 60.15 3.69
C HIS A 155 -22.01 61.57 3.69
N GLY A 156 -23.29 61.62 4.08
CA GLY A 156 -23.89 62.79 4.74
C GLY A 156 -25.33 62.61 5.24
N GLY A 157 -25.50 62.47 6.57
CA GLY A 157 -26.58 63.07 7.38
C GLY A 157 -28.00 62.49 7.39
N GLY A 158 -28.61 62.46 8.58
CA GLY A 158 -30.07 62.61 8.73
C GLY A 158 -30.76 61.65 9.70
N ASP A 159 -31.16 62.19 10.84
CA ASP A 159 -32.03 61.60 11.87
C ASP A 159 -33.39 61.12 11.33
N ASN A 160 -33.98 60.07 11.93
CA ASN A 160 -35.36 60.16 12.42
C ASN A 160 -35.78 59.04 13.39
N ARG A 161 -36.57 59.45 14.37
CA ARG A 161 -37.35 58.65 15.33
C ARG A 161 -38.47 57.86 14.63
N GLY A 162 -38.87 56.74 15.22
CA GLY A 162 -40.13 56.07 14.92
C GLY A 162 -40.34 54.84 15.78
N GLN A 163 -41.35 54.89 16.65
CA GLN A 163 -41.75 53.89 17.63
C GLN A 163 -42.57 52.74 17.03
N SER A 164 -42.84 51.74 17.88
CA SER A 164 -43.98 50.80 17.87
C SER A 164 -43.84 49.62 16.89
N SER A 165 -44.29 48.40 17.18
CA SER A 165 -44.87 47.75 18.36
C SER A 165 -45.16 46.30 17.96
N GLN A 166 -45.21 45.39 18.95
CA GLN A 166 -45.99 44.14 18.94
C GLN A 166 -45.52 43.06 17.93
N SER A 167 -45.66 41.76 18.14
CA SER A 167 -46.04 40.89 19.26
C SER A 167 -45.93 39.47 18.68
N SER A 168 -45.59 38.47 19.51
CA SER A 168 -46.19 37.11 19.55
C SER A 168 -46.37 36.31 18.23
N SER A 169 -46.15 35.01 18.08
CA SER A 169 -45.83 33.85 18.91
C SER A 169 -46.17 32.62 17.99
N HIS A 170 -45.79 31.40 18.40
CA HIS A 170 -46.25 30.11 17.86
C HIS A 170 -45.76 29.72 16.45
N SER A 171 -45.48 28.46 16.12
CA SER A 171 -45.53 27.19 16.84
C SER A 171 -44.73 26.14 16.08
N SER A 172 -44.17 25.21 16.86
CA SER A 172 -43.91 23.80 16.54
C SER A 172 -44.83 23.14 15.50
N SER A 173 -44.28 22.27 14.67
CA SER A 173 -44.48 20.80 14.66
C SER A 173 -43.89 20.26 13.33
N GLN A 174 -42.86 19.43 13.39
CA GLN A 174 -42.93 17.96 13.37
C GLN A 174 -43.32 17.32 12.01
N SER A 175 -42.62 16.22 11.75
CA SER A 175 -43.05 15.05 10.97
C SER A 175 -42.92 15.11 9.45
N SER A 176 -41.92 14.44 8.89
CA SER A 176 -42.04 13.00 8.59
C SER A 176 -40.96 12.52 7.62
N THR A 177 -40.22 11.52 8.08
CA THR A 177 -39.94 10.25 7.40
C THR A 177 -40.10 10.21 5.88
N ARG A 178 -38.99 9.98 5.17
CA ARG A 178 -38.98 8.99 4.08
C ARG A 178 -37.59 8.40 3.85
N VAL A 179 -37.47 7.15 4.29
CA VAL A 179 -36.46 6.18 3.87
C VAL A 179 -36.66 5.87 2.39
N ARG A 180 -35.59 5.88 1.59
CA ARG A 180 -35.49 5.10 0.34
C ARG A 180 -34.09 4.55 0.24
N GLY A 181 -33.97 3.25 0.46
CA GLY A 181 -32.83 2.46 0.00
C GLY A 181 -32.93 2.23 -1.50
N TRP A 182 -31.77 1.97 -2.11
CA TRP A 182 -31.64 1.17 -3.32
C TRP A 182 -30.37 0.33 -3.20
N VAL A 183 -30.54 -0.95 -3.48
CA VAL A 183 -29.51 -1.98 -3.67
C VAL A 183 -29.20 -2.03 -5.17
N GLN A 184 -27.91 -2.06 -5.50
CA GLN A 184 -27.36 -2.51 -6.78
C GLN A 184 -25.87 -2.73 -6.48
N GLY A 185 -25.22 -3.85 -6.77
CA GLY A 185 -25.46 -4.95 -7.69
C GLY A 185 -24.07 -5.44 -8.05
#